data_AF-A0A947RJ61-F1
#
_entry.id   AF-A0A947RJ61-F1
#
_cell.length_a   1.000
_cell.length_b   1.000
_cell.length_c   1.000
_cell.angle_alpha   90.00
_cell.angle_beta   90.00
_cell.angle_gamma   90.00
#
_symmetry.space_group_name_H-M   'P 1'
#
loop_
_entity.id
_entity.type
_entity.pdbx_description
1 polymer ?
#
loop_
_entity_poly.entity_id
_entity_poly.type
_entity_poly.pdbx_seq_one_letter_code
_entity_poly.pdbx_strand_id
1 'polypeptide(L)'
;TWTIDGGHNWQTHKWMDVNTNLLLKPDNTFYWNLRTGWDIEETRYKDLISSLTYAPYNYYNTKFSVVTDMNEGRVKSGSILHDLYLLEGQPNQWHIKLNQVFDSATDEFKLRDIMIVKDIHCWELKYSYSDFRKEFSLTFGLKAMPDDPFGLSSGKGFYYEGLEREMKDLKKEGSLQRY
;
A
#
# COMPACT_ATOMS: atom_id res chain seq x y z
N THR A 1 -17.67 16.91 7.87
CA THR A 1 -19.02 16.45 7.47
C THR A 1 -19.38 15.22 8.26
N TRP A 2 -20.59 15.16 8.79
CA TRP A 2 -21.11 13.96 9.46
C TRP A 2 -22.39 13.54 8.75
N THR A 3 -22.47 12.28 8.35
CA THR A 3 -23.65 11.69 7.70
C THR A 3 -24.09 10.45 8.46
N ILE A 4 -25.41 10.26 8.52
CA ILE A 4 -26.05 9.06 9.05
C ILE A 4 -27.05 8.61 7.99
N ASP A 5 -26.93 7.36 7.57
CA ASP A 5 -27.75 6.76 6.52
C ASP A 5 -28.45 5.52 7.09
N GLY A 6 -29.76 5.46 6.95
CA GLY A 6 -30.58 4.32 7.37
C GLY A 6 -31.95 4.41 6.72
N GLY A 7 -32.77 3.35 6.83
CA GLY A 7 -34.09 3.37 6.20
C GLY A 7 -34.87 2.09 6.32
N HIS A 8 -36.05 2.07 5.71
CA HIS A 8 -36.90 0.89 5.62
C HIS A 8 -37.10 0.53 4.15
N ASN A 9 -36.80 -0.72 3.79
CA ASN A 9 -37.07 -1.23 2.46
C ASN A 9 -38.52 -1.75 2.39
N TRP A 10 -39.39 -0.99 1.72
CA TRP A 10 -40.82 -1.31 1.57
C TRP A 10 -41.10 -2.51 0.67
N GLN A 11 -40.16 -2.91 -0.20
CA GLN A 11 -40.32 -4.10 -1.03
C GLN A 11 -40.01 -5.37 -0.24
N THR A 12 -38.94 -5.36 0.56
CA THR A 12 -38.51 -6.52 1.35
C THR A 12 -39.07 -6.54 2.77
N HIS A 13 -39.74 -5.48 3.21
CA HIS A 13 -40.24 -5.28 4.58
C HIS A 13 -39.14 -5.42 5.64
N LYS A 14 -37.90 -5.04 5.29
CA LYS A 14 -36.72 -5.11 6.15
C LYS A 14 -36.19 -3.72 6.43
N TRP A 15 -35.73 -3.51 7.67
CA TRP A 15 -34.97 -2.33 8.03
C TRP A 15 -33.55 -2.42 7.45
N MET A 16 -33.07 -1.31 6.91
CA MET A 16 -31.68 -1.17 6.48
C MET A 16 -30.83 -0.75 7.67
N ASP A 17 -29.63 -1.31 7.76
CA ASP A 17 -28.64 -0.93 8.75
C ASP A 17 -28.41 0.58 8.82
N VAL A 18 -28.14 1.05 10.03
CA VAL A 18 -27.80 2.45 10.27
C VAL A 18 -26.31 2.62 10.10
N ASN A 19 -25.86 3.24 9.02
CA ASN A 19 -24.45 3.57 8.79
C ASN A 19 -24.18 5.00 9.21
N THR A 20 -22.99 5.25 9.77
CA THR A 20 -22.54 6.59 10.16
C THR A 20 -21.14 6.84 9.61
N ASN A 21 -20.92 8.03 9.07
CA ASN A 21 -19.64 8.43 8.53
C ASN A 21 -19.29 9.84 9.01
N LEU A 22 -18.19 9.95 9.76
CA LEU A 22 -17.62 11.21 10.19
C LEU A 22 -16.35 11.49 9.39
N LEU A 23 -16.41 12.55 8.59
CA LEU A 23 -15.27 13.07 7.84
C LEU A 23 -14.77 14.36 8.48
N LEU A 24 -13.54 14.36 8.97
CA LEU A 24 -12.82 15.50 9.50
C LEU A 24 -11.75 15.94 8.51
N LYS A 25 -11.86 17.16 8.01
CA LYS A 25 -10.91 17.79 7.10
C LYS A 25 -10.75 19.27 7.47
N PRO A 26 -9.97 19.59 8.52
CA PRO A 26 -9.78 20.97 8.96
C PRO A 26 -9.02 21.82 7.94
N ASP A 27 -8.12 21.19 7.18
CA ASP A 27 -7.34 21.81 6.11
C ASP A 27 -7.04 20.81 4.97
N ASN A 28 -6.15 21.16 4.06
CA ASN A 28 -5.76 20.28 2.94
C ASN A 28 -4.68 19.25 3.30
N THR A 29 -4.09 19.32 4.49
CA THR A 29 -3.04 18.42 4.98
C THR A 29 -3.59 17.28 5.81
N PHE A 30 -4.76 17.45 6.43
CA PHE A 30 -5.37 16.45 7.31
C PHE A 30 -6.72 15.99 6.77
N TYR A 31 -6.85 14.68 6.56
CA TYR A 31 -8.10 14.04 6.17
C TYR A 31 -8.31 12.79 7.02
N TRP A 32 -9.35 12.78 7.86
CA TRP A 32 -9.68 11.64 8.70
C TRP A 32 -11.13 11.23 8.48
N ASN A 33 -11.33 10.00 8.02
CA ASN A 33 -12.63 9.40 7.81
C ASN A 33 -12.85 8.26 8.80
N LEU A 34 -13.93 8.34 9.56
CA LEU A 34 -14.40 7.32 10.48
C LEU A 34 -15.74 6.80 9.97
N ARG A 35 -15.84 5.49 9.76
CA ARG A 35 -17.06 4.85 9.30
C ARG A 35 -17.39 3.66 10.18
N THR A 36 -18.64 3.58 10.62
CA THR A 36 -19.18 2.42 11.32
C THR A 36 -20.68 2.34 11.05
N GLY A 37 -21.37 1.44 11.73
CA GLY A 37 -22.81 1.33 11.66
C GLY A 37 -23.37 0.36 12.69
N TRP A 38 -24.68 0.25 12.70
CA TRP A 38 -25.43 -0.71 13.50
C TRP A 38 -26.17 -1.65 12.56
N ASP A 39 -25.86 -2.94 12.69
CA ASP A 39 -26.60 -4.01 12.03
C ASP A 39 -27.89 -4.26 12.83
N ILE A 40 -29.03 -4.02 12.18
CA ILE A 40 -30.33 -4.12 12.85
C ILE A 40 -30.76 -5.58 13.00
N GLU A 41 -30.44 -6.44 12.03
CA GLU A 41 -30.86 -7.84 12.06
C GLU A 41 -30.04 -8.64 13.07
N GLU A 42 -28.74 -8.41 13.14
CA GLU A 42 -27.83 -9.07 14.08
C GLU A 42 -27.72 -8.36 15.43
N THR A 43 -28.34 -7.18 15.58
CA THR A 43 -28.32 -6.36 16.81
C THR A 43 -26.90 -6.10 17.34
N ARG A 44 -25.99 -5.76 16.44
CA ARG A 44 -24.58 -5.55 16.75
C ARG A 44 -23.98 -4.38 15.99
N TYR A 45 -22.88 -3.84 16.50
CA TYR A 45 -22.12 -2.83 15.76
C TYR A 45 -21.37 -3.47 14.59
N LYS A 46 -21.34 -2.75 13.47
CA LYS A 46 -20.38 -3.01 12.39
C LYS A 46 -19.00 -2.53 12.82
N ASP A 47 -17.98 -3.08 12.19
CA ASP A 47 -16.60 -2.67 12.43
C ASP A 47 -16.42 -1.15 12.21
N LEU A 48 -15.59 -0.54 13.03
CA LEU A 48 -15.14 0.83 12.86
C LEU A 48 -13.94 0.84 11.91
N ILE A 49 -14.13 1.46 10.77
CA ILE A 49 -13.10 1.72 9.78
C ILE A 49 -12.60 3.15 10.00
N SER A 50 -11.33 3.28 10.40
CA SER A 50 -10.64 4.55 10.56
C SER A 50 -9.60 4.70 9.45
N SER A 51 -9.70 5.77 8.66
CA SER A 51 -8.76 6.09 7.58
C SER A 51 -8.28 7.52 7.73
N LEU A 52 -7.03 7.69 8.11
CA LEU A 52 -6.35 8.97 8.27
C LEU A 52 -5.32 9.14 7.15
N THR A 53 -5.31 10.31 6.52
CA THR A 53 -4.25 10.78 5.63
C THR A 53 -3.72 12.08 6.19
N TYR A 54 -2.42 12.13 6.44
CA TYR A 54 -1.70 13.29 6.91
C TYR A 54 -0.58 13.63 5.94
N ALA A 55 -0.72 14.77 5.25
CA ALA A 55 0.18 15.26 4.21
C ALA A 55 0.53 16.73 4.47
N PRO A 56 1.35 17.03 5.50
CA PRO A 56 1.70 18.40 5.89
C PRO A 56 2.56 19.12 4.85
N TYR A 57 3.27 18.36 4.02
CA TYR A 57 4.12 18.87 2.95
C TYR A 57 3.84 18.09 1.66
N ASN A 58 4.16 18.68 0.51
CA ASN A 58 4.05 17.99 -0.78
C ASN A 58 4.97 16.74 -0.86
N TYR A 59 6.12 16.78 -0.17
CA TYR A 59 7.08 15.69 -0.16
C TYR A 59 6.82 14.62 0.91
N TYR A 60 5.82 14.76 1.78
CA TYR A 60 5.57 13.80 2.86
C TYR A 60 4.09 13.50 3.02
N ASN A 61 3.74 12.22 2.93
CA ASN A 61 2.39 11.71 3.12
C ASN A 61 2.41 10.49 4.04
N THR A 62 1.50 10.45 5.00
CA THR A 62 1.26 9.29 5.85
C THR A 62 -0.19 8.88 5.75
N LYS A 63 -0.42 7.61 5.44
CA LYS A 63 -1.74 6.98 5.46
C LYS A 63 -1.81 5.97 6.58
N PHE A 64 -2.77 6.14 7.47
CA PHE A 64 -3.07 5.22 8.55
C PHE A 64 -4.47 4.66 8.31
N SER A 65 -4.62 3.35 8.32
CA SER A 65 -5.92 2.68 8.16
C SER A 65 -6.05 1.57 9.18
N VAL A 66 -7.14 1.56 9.95
CA VAL A 66 -7.42 0.55 10.97
C VAL A 66 -8.87 0.12 10.90
N VAL A 67 -9.10 -1.17 11.08
CA VAL A 67 -10.42 -1.79 11.25
C VAL A 67 -10.49 -2.36 12.65
N THR A 68 -11.45 -1.88 13.44
CA THR A 68 -11.68 -2.29 14.82
C THR A 68 -13.04 -2.95 14.94
N ASP A 69 -13.10 -4.11 15.58
CA ASP A 69 -14.37 -4.69 16.01
C ASP A 69 -14.96 -3.84 17.14
N MET A 70 -16.12 -3.24 16.89
CA MET A 70 -16.78 -2.37 17.85
C MET A 70 -17.50 -3.13 18.98
N ASN A 71 -17.74 -4.42 18.82
CA ASN A 71 -18.39 -5.25 19.84
C ASN A 71 -17.36 -5.84 20.81
N GLU A 72 -16.19 -6.22 20.30
CA GLU A 72 -15.08 -6.76 21.12
C GLU A 72 -14.07 -5.70 21.56
N GLY A 73 -14.07 -4.53 20.92
CA GLY A 73 -13.10 -3.45 21.17
C GLY A 73 -11.68 -3.77 20.69
N ARG A 74 -11.53 -4.72 19.76
CA ARG A 74 -10.23 -5.23 19.29
C ARG A 74 -9.92 -4.80 17.87
N VAL A 75 -8.66 -4.49 17.61
CA VAL A 75 -8.19 -4.22 16.25
C VAL A 75 -8.16 -5.53 15.47
N LYS A 76 -8.90 -5.58 14.35
CA LYS A 76 -8.90 -6.72 13.42
C LYS A 76 -7.74 -6.64 12.44
N SER A 77 -7.49 -5.44 11.92
CA SER A 77 -6.42 -5.19 10.96
C SER A 77 -6.05 -3.72 10.92
N GLY A 78 -4.84 -3.44 10.44
CA GLY A 78 -4.36 -2.08 10.31
C GLY A 78 -3.15 -2.00 9.40
N SER A 79 -2.92 -0.82 8.83
CA SER A 79 -1.72 -0.50 8.08
C SER A 79 -1.32 0.96 8.24
N ILE A 80 -0.02 1.21 8.17
CA ILE A 80 0.59 2.54 8.17
C ILE A 80 1.53 2.60 6.99
N LEU A 81 1.31 3.55 6.08
CA LEU A 81 2.18 3.81 4.95
C LEU A 81 2.74 5.22 5.09
N HIS A 82 4.05 5.32 5.26
CA HIS A 82 4.78 6.57 5.12
C HIS A 82 5.39 6.64 3.72
N ASP A 83 5.23 7.78 3.07
CA ASP A 83 5.74 8.08 1.74
C ASP A 83 6.45 9.43 1.79
N LEU A 84 7.77 9.41 1.58
CA LEU A 84 8.64 10.58 1.65
C LEU A 84 9.37 10.73 0.30
N TYR A 85 9.11 11.81 -0.42
CA TYR A 85 9.67 12.11 -1.73
C TYR A 85 10.41 13.46 -1.72
N LEU A 86 11.70 13.44 -1.40
CA LEU A 86 12.53 14.63 -1.33
C LEU A 86 13.03 15.07 -2.71
N LEU A 87 12.98 16.38 -2.95
CA LEU A 87 13.50 17.04 -4.15
C LEU A 87 12.88 16.50 -5.45
N GLU A 88 11.57 16.21 -5.42
CA GLU A 88 10.84 15.75 -6.59
C GLU A 88 11.06 16.67 -7.80
N GLY A 89 11.42 16.08 -8.94
CA GLY A 89 11.72 16.79 -10.18
C GLY A 89 13.14 17.39 -10.26
N GLN A 90 13.96 17.27 -9.22
CA GLN A 90 15.35 17.75 -9.25
C GLN A 90 16.34 16.64 -9.67
N PRO A 91 17.59 16.97 -10.05
CA PRO A 91 18.60 15.98 -10.44
C PRO A 91 19.01 14.98 -9.34
N ASN A 92 18.59 15.16 -8.09
CA ASN A 92 19.08 14.43 -6.93
C ASN A 92 17.94 14.08 -5.97
N GLN A 93 17.04 13.21 -6.38
CA GLN A 93 15.81 12.88 -5.64
C GLN A 93 16.02 11.72 -4.67
N TRP A 94 15.18 11.66 -3.64
CA TRP A 94 15.09 10.53 -2.74
C TRP A 94 13.64 10.16 -2.53
N HIS A 95 13.32 8.88 -2.63
CA HIS A 95 11.97 8.39 -2.43
C HIS A 95 11.99 7.19 -1.49
N ILE A 96 11.40 7.37 -0.31
CA ILE A 96 11.44 6.42 0.80
C ILE A 96 10.01 6.05 1.13
N LYS A 97 9.70 4.75 1.07
CA LYS A 97 8.43 4.19 1.55
C LYS A 97 8.66 3.25 2.70
N LEU A 98 7.87 3.43 3.74
CA LEU A 98 7.83 2.55 4.90
C LEU A 98 6.40 2.07 5.08
N ASN A 99 6.21 0.75 5.03
CA ASN A 99 4.90 0.15 5.16
C ASN A 99 4.88 -0.78 6.38
N GLN A 100 3.96 -0.53 7.30
CA GLN A 100 3.72 -1.32 8.50
C GLN A 100 2.33 -1.92 8.46
N VAL A 101 2.16 -3.11 9.02
CA VAL A 101 0.89 -3.81 9.11
C VAL A 101 0.70 -4.32 10.53
N PHE A 102 -0.52 -4.20 11.02
CA PHE A 102 -0.90 -4.71 12.32
C PHE A 102 -0.91 -6.25 12.32
N ASP A 103 -0.19 -6.84 13.25
CA ASP A 103 -0.21 -8.27 13.52
C ASP A 103 -1.12 -8.55 14.74
N SER A 104 -2.26 -9.19 14.49
CA SER A 104 -3.24 -9.52 15.53
C SER A 104 -2.74 -10.56 16.53
N ALA A 105 -1.69 -11.33 16.21
CA ALA A 105 -1.14 -12.33 17.13
C ALA A 105 -0.25 -11.69 18.21
N THR A 106 0.43 -10.59 17.89
CA THR A 106 1.29 -9.86 18.84
C THR A 106 0.72 -8.51 19.28
N ASP A 107 -0.42 -8.08 18.71
CA ASP A 107 -1.08 -6.80 19.00
C ASP A 107 -0.18 -5.59 18.71
N GLU A 108 0.63 -5.69 17.65
CA GLU A 108 1.66 -4.69 17.32
C GLU A 108 1.72 -4.42 15.81
N PHE A 109 2.06 -3.18 15.45
CA PHE A 109 2.39 -2.85 14.07
C PHE A 109 3.81 -3.31 13.74
N LYS A 110 3.91 -4.27 12.83
CA LYS A 110 5.18 -4.78 12.32
C LYS A 110 5.54 -4.15 11.00
N LEU A 111 6.83 -3.97 10.79
CA LEU A 111 7.36 -3.58 9.50
C LEU A 111 7.01 -4.66 8.46
N ARG A 112 6.37 -4.27 7.35
CA ARG A 112 6.11 -5.18 6.22
C ARG A 112 7.10 -4.95 5.09
N ASP A 113 7.24 -3.70 4.66
CA ASP A 113 8.07 -3.36 3.51
C ASP A 113 8.83 -2.04 3.73
N ILE A 114 10.08 -2.01 3.26
CA ILE A 114 10.90 -0.81 3.11
C ILE A 114 11.24 -0.67 1.63
N MET A 115 11.13 0.54 1.10
CA MET A 115 11.65 0.91 -0.21
C MET A 115 12.44 2.20 -0.09
N ILE A 116 13.65 2.20 -0.63
CA ILE A 116 14.48 3.39 -0.73
C ILE A 116 14.93 3.48 -2.18
N VAL A 117 14.58 4.57 -2.84
CA VAL A 117 14.98 4.85 -4.21
C VAL A 117 15.83 6.11 -4.18
N LYS A 118 17.06 5.96 -4.65
CA LYS A 118 17.94 7.07 -4.98
C LYS A 118 17.85 7.32 -6.47
N ASP A 119 17.19 8.41 -6.84
CA ASP A 119 17.10 8.84 -8.23
C ASP A 119 18.06 10.00 -8.49
N ILE A 120 18.97 9.82 -9.44
CA ILE A 120 19.88 10.85 -9.95
C ILE A 120 19.63 11.03 -11.45
N HIS A 121 20.00 12.18 -12.00
CA HIS A 121 19.74 12.57 -13.40
C HIS A 121 19.88 11.45 -14.46
N CYS A 122 20.88 10.57 -14.36
CA CYS A 122 21.12 9.53 -15.36
C CYS A 122 20.87 8.09 -14.88
N TRP A 123 20.73 7.87 -13.58
CA TRP A 123 20.64 6.53 -13.01
C TRP A 123 19.77 6.50 -11.75
N GLU A 124 19.17 5.35 -11.51
CA GLU A 124 18.35 5.08 -10.35
C GLU A 124 18.92 3.86 -9.61
N LEU A 125 18.99 3.94 -8.29
CA LEU A 125 19.27 2.81 -7.41
C LEU A 125 18.09 2.60 -6.48
N LYS A 126 17.48 1.43 -6.56
CA LYS A 126 16.35 1.02 -5.73
C LYS A 126 16.78 -0.11 -4.81
N TYR A 127 16.65 0.13 -3.52
CA TYR A 127 16.69 -0.89 -2.49
C TYR A 127 15.26 -1.19 -2.03
N SER A 128 14.94 -2.46 -1.84
CA SER A 128 13.65 -2.90 -1.31
C SER A 128 13.88 -4.08 -0.36
N TYR A 129 13.16 -4.08 0.75
CA TYR A 129 13.15 -5.17 1.72
C TYR A 129 11.70 -5.49 2.08
N SER A 130 11.35 -6.77 2.11
CA SER A 130 10.04 -7.24 2.55
C SER A 130 10.25 -8.22 3.70
N ASP A 131 9.82 -7.82 4.90
CA ASP A 131 9.91 -8.68 6.09
C ASP A 131 9.01 -9.92 5.93
N PHE A 132 7.87 -9.76 5.25
CA PHE A 132 6.93 -10.86 5.01
C PHE A 132 7.54 -12.00 4.18
N ARG A 133 8.26 -11.66 3.09
CA ARG A 133 8.95 -12.66 2.26
C ARG A 133 10.35 -13.00 2.77
N LYS A 134 10.87 -12.23 3.74
CA LYS A 134 12.28 -12.26 4.17
C LYS A 134 13.22 -12.06 2.97
N GLU A 135 12.86 -11.15 2.08
CA GLU A 135 13.59 -10.90 0.84
C GLU A 135 14.09 -9.46 0.75
N PHE A 136 15.28 -9.30 0.16
CA PHE A 136 15.77 -8.00 -0.28
C PHE A 136 15.99 -7.99 -1.79
N SER A 137 15.90 -6.80 -2.37
CA SER A 137 16.25 -6.53 -3.76
C SER A 137 17.03 -5.23 -3.84
N LEU A 138 18.13 -5.26 -4.59
CA LEU A 138 18.88 -4.09 -5.01
C LEU A 138 18.80 -4.05 -6.54
N THR A 139 18.33 -2.94 -7.09
CA THR A 139 18.14 -2.76 -8.53
C THR A 139 18.80 -1.47 -8.94
N PHE A 140 19.65 -1.51 -9.96
CA PHE A 140 20.25 -0.34 -10.58
C PHE A 140 19.74 -0.23 -12.01
N GLY A 141 19.29 0.96 -12.38
CA GLY A 141 18.79 1.26 -13.72
C GLY A 141 19.47 2.49 -14.29
N LEU A 142 19.78 2.48 -15.58
CA LEU A 142 20.19 3.66 -16.33
C LEU A 142 18.95 4.27 -16.99
N LYS A 143 18.73 5.57 -16.85
CA LYS A 143 17.57 6.22 -17.50
C LYS A 143 17.64 6.20 -19.03
N ALA A 144 18.85 6.04 -19.58
CA ALA A 144 19.06 5.83 -21.00
C ALA A 144 18.62 4.43 -21.49
N MET A 145 18.49 3.46 -20.57
CA MET A 145 18.08 2.07 -20.83
C MET A 145 17.08 1.62 -19.76
N PRO A 146 15.86 2.20 -19.73
CA PRO A 146 14.91 1.96 -18.66
C PRO A 146 14.39 0.53 -18.61
N ASP A 147 14.37 -0.16 -19.75
CA ASP A 147 13.83 -1.53 -19.89
C ASP A 147 14.85 -2.63 -19.57
N ASP A 148 16.10 -2.26 -19.30
CA ASP A 148 17.19 -3.21 -19.05
C ASP A 148 17.90 -2.93 -17.71
N PRO A 149 17.20 -2.93 -16.56
CA PRO A 149 17.85 -2.81 -15.27
C PRO A 149 18.64 -4.08 -14.92
N PHE A 150 19.65 -3.93 -14.07
CA PHE A 150 20.34 -5.04 -13.44
C PHE A 150 20.16 -4.98 -11.93
N GLY A 151 20.08 -6.15 -11.30
CA GLY A 151 19.81 -6.22 -9.88
C GLY A 151 20.27 -7.50 -9.23
N LEU A 152 20.19 -7.50 -7.91
CA LEU A 152 20.43 -8.64 -7.04
C LEU A 152 19.22 -8.77 -6.13
N SER A 153 18.62 -9.95 -6.08
CA SER A 153 17.58 -10.24 -5.09
C SER A 153 17.84 -11.57 -4.40
N SER A 154 17.41 -11.73 -3.16
CA SER A 154 17.59 -12.98 -2.42
C SER A 154 16.86 -14.17 -3.06
N GLY A 155 15.75 -13.92 -3.77
CA GLY A 155 14.96 -14.97 -4.44
C GLY A 155 15.45 -15.34 -5.84
N LYS A 156 16.02 -14.40 -6.60
CA LYS A 156 16.48 -14.64 -7.99
C LYS A 156 18.00 -14.64 -8.16
N GLY A 157 18.78 -14.23 -7.17
CA GLY A 157 20.20 -13.97 -7.32
C GLY A 157 20.46 -12.71 -8.16
N PHE A 158 21.61 -12.66 -8.84
CA PHE A 158 21.93 -11.59 -9.78
C PHE A 158 21.12 -11.78 -11.06
N TYR A 159 20.47 -10.71 -11.52
CA TYR A 159 19.68 -10.71 -12.74
C TYR A 159 19.96 -9.45 -13.57
N TYR A 160 19.81 -9.61 -14.88
CA TYR A 160 19.84 -8.52 -15.85
C TYR A 160 18.66 -8.76 -16.80
N GLU A 161 17.67 -7.86 -16.78
CA GLU A 161 16.40 -8.09 -17.49
C GLU A 161 16.58 -8.13 -19.01
N GLY A 162 17.54 -7.38 -19.55
CA GLY A 162 17.89 -7.43 -20.98
C GLY A 162 18.36 -8.81 -21.43
N LEU A 163 19.24 -9.46 -20.66
CA LEU A 163 19.72 -10.82 -20.95
C LEU A 163 18.66 -11.88 -20.70
N GLU A 164 17.81 -11.71 -19.68
CA GLU A 164 16.66 -12.60 -19.49
C GLU A 164 15.68 -12.54 -20.66
N ARG A 165 15.46 -11.35 -21.23
CA ARG A 165 14.61 -11.15 -22.42
C ARG A 165 15.22 -11.86 -23.64
N GLU A 166 16.48 -11.61 -23.93
CA GLU A 166 17.20 -12.28 -25.03
C GLU A 166 17.22 -13.81 -24.87
N MET A 167 17.47 -14.32 -23.66
CA MET A 167 17.42 -15.76 -23.39
C MET A 167 16.03 -16.37 -23.57
N LYS A 168 14.95 -15.64 -23.25
CA LYS A 168 13.58 -16.11 -23.50
C LYS A 168 13.25 -16.13 -24.97
N ASP A 169 13.71 -15.15 -25.74
CA ASP A 169 13.48 -15.09 -27.18
C ASP A 169 14.27 -16.20 -27.91
N LEU A 170 15.51 -16.47 -27.50
CA LEU A 170 16.29 -17.62 -27.98
C LEU A 170 15.62 -18.97 -27.66
N LYS A 171 15.03 -19.12 -26.47
CA LYS A 171 14.28 -20.35 -26.12
C LYS A 171 12.99 -20.52 -26.93
N LYS A 172 12.33 -19.43 -27.33
CA LYS A 172 11.15 -19.48 -28.22
C LYS A 172 11.54 -19.88 -29.65
N GLU A 173 12.65 -19.36 -30.17
CA GLU A 173 13.15 -19.74 -31.51
C GLU A 173 13.61 -21.20 -31.58
N GLY A 174 14.15 -21.75 -30.49
CA GLY A 174 14.51 -23.17 -30.38
C GLY A 174 13.31 -24.14 -30.35
N SER A 175 12.10 -23.64 -30.06
CA SER A 175 10.86 -24.41 -30.11
C SER A 175 10.18 -24.31 -31.49
N LEU A 176 10.92 -24.62 -32.55
CA LEU A 176 10.30 -24.88 -33.86
C LEU A 176 9.42 -26.13 -33.74
N GLN A 177 8.11 -25.92 -33.92
CA GLN A 177 7.06 -26.93 -33.92
C GLN A 177 7.46 -28.09 -34.83
N ARG A 178 7.60 -29.29 -34.24
CA ARG A 178 7.55 -30.54 -34.98
C ARG A 178 6.09 -30.71 -35.45
N TYR A 179 5.86 -30.44 -36.73
CA TYR A 179 4.68 -30.91 -37.45
C TYR A 179 4.73 -32.43 -37.61
#